data_AF-A0A7K6BMD8-F1
#
_entry.id   AF-A0A7K6BMD8-F1
#
_cell.length_a   1.000
_cell.length_b   1.000
_cell.length_c   1.000
_cell.angle_alpha   90.00
_cell.angle_beta   90.00
_cell.angle_gamma   90.00
#
_symmetry.space_group_name_H-M   'P 1'
#
loop_
_entity.id
_entity.type
_entity.pdbx_description
1 polymer ?
#
loop_
_entity_poly.entity_id
_entity_poly.type
_entity_poly.pdbx_seq_one_letter_code
_entity_poly.pdbx_strand_id
1 'polypeptide(L)'
;MEGEPSRIPVYGGLHRPGLPAETQMAFPSKKQCITKTAEPEFNKDPNFNFGSNIPADGVFKAANQGLPKSAKKVEPFSKKTATRGPLNRYKLEAELKTKNQLLETAKQQLHSRLTGAQGTIKELKEENDSLLQEVEKLKKFQETCMVILESRNIDPVTGSNILEKEEETQECQKQTTLLTEKLIEELRLFNETAAKEKEVLQTAMAKWKSAEEESHRSLEKHSSFQAEIKECTAILDELEQLLA
;
A
#
# COMPACT_ATOMS: atom_id res chain seq x y z
N MET A 1 14.23 22.90 -56.49
CA MET A 1 13.55 23.98 -55.74
C MET A 1 12.10 23.89 -56.14
N GLU A 2 11.12 23.60 -55.28
CA GLU A 2 10.96 23.84 -53.86
C GLU A 2 10.43 22.58 -53.15
N GLY A 3 10.89 22.34 -51.92
CA GLY A 3 10.48 21.19 -51.09
C GLY A 3 9.42 21.61 -50.08
N GLU A 4 8.36 20.82 -49.95
CA GLU A 4 7.36 20.98 -48.89
C GLU A 4 7.96 20.64 -47.51
N PRO A 5 7.61 21.40 -46.45
CA PRO A 5 8.06 21.10 -45.10
C PRO A 5 7.21 20.01 -44.43
N SER A 6 7.92 19.09 -43.77
CA SER A 6 7.40 17.95 -43.01
C SER A 6 6.54 18.35 -41.80
N ARG A 7 5.50 17.56 -41.51
CA ARG A 7 4.46 17.78 -40.48
C ARG A 7 4.67 17.00 -39.18
N ILE A 8 5.91 16.70 -38.79
CA ILE A 8 6.18 15.91 -37.58
C ILE A 8 6.64 16.84 -36.44
N PRO A 9 5.91 16.95 -35.32
CA PRO A 9 6.41 17.64 -34.14
C PRO A 9 7.50 16.80 -33.47
N VAL A 10 8.73 17.30 -33.49
CA VAL A 10 9.85 16.76 -32.69
C VAL A 10 9.87 17.51 -31.36
N TYR A 11 9.45 16.86 -30.28
CA TYR A 11 9.71 17.36 -28.93
C TYR A 11 11.04 16.79 -28.44
N GLY A 12 12.03 17.66 -28.31
CA GLY A 12 13.28 17.39 -27.62
C GLY A 12 13.54 18.45 -26.56
N GLY A 13 14.11 18.01 -25.42
CA GLY A 13 15.08 18.82 -24.67
C GLY A 13 14.62 19.45 -23.37
N LEU A 14 15.06 18.83 -22.27
CA LEU A 14 15.20 19.36 -20.91
C LEU A 14 15.69 20.82 -20.80
N HIS A 15 15.14 21.57 -19.84
CA HIS A 15 15.89 22.54 -19.03
C HIS A 15 15.26 22.73 -17.63
N ARG A 16 16.05 22.43 -16.58
CA ARG A 16 16.07 23.10 -15.25
C ARG A 16 17.07 24.27 -15.33
N PRO A 17 17.15 25.29 -14.43
CA PRO A 17 17.07 25.18 -12.96
C PRO A 17 16.46 26.39 -12.17
N GLY A 18 16.25 26.25 -10.85
CA GLY A 18 16.11 27.39 -9.90
C GLY A 18 15.42 27.06 -8.56
N LEU A 19 16.17 27.13 -7.45
CA LEU A 19 15.81 26.86 -6.03
C LEU A 19 15.33 28.16 -5.29
N PRO A 20 14.93 28.15 -3.99
CA PRO A 20 13.89 28.99 -3.40
C PRO A 20 14.41 30.05 -2.40
N ALA A 21 13.51 30.89 -1.86
CA ALA A 21 13.80 31.73 -0.70
C ALA A 21 12.59 31.78 0.26
N GLU A 22 12.92 32.10 1.50
CA GLU A 22 12.32 31.67 2.77
C GLU A 22 11.55 32.82 3.46
N THR A 23 10.69 32.45 4.44
CA THR A 23 10.31 33.23 5.65
C THR A 23 9.25 34.35 5.57
N GLN A 24 8.11 34.18 6.25
CA GLN A 24 7.77 34.90 7.51
C GLN A 24 6.38 34.54 8.08
N MET A 25 6.35 34.35 9.41
CA MET A 25 5.17 34.20 10.26
C MET A 25 4.33 35.48 10.34
N ALA A 26 3.03 35.36 10.62
CA ALA A 26 2.35 36.09 11.71
C ALA A 26 0.90 35.62 11.89
N PHE A 27 0.54 35.26 13.13
CA PHE A 27 -0.85 35.16 13.60
C PHE A 27 -1.46 36.56 13.76
N PRO A 28 -2.80 36.66 13.74
CA PRO A 28 -3.44 37.09 14.99
C PRO A 28 -4.72 36.33 15.36
N SER A 29 -4.89 36.25 16.67
CA SER A 29 -6.05 35.74 17.42
C SER A 29 -7.09 36.85 17.64
N LYS A 30 -8.40 36.53 17.56
CA LYS A 30 -9.45 37.06 18.47
C LYS A 30 -10.83 36.39 18.29
N LYS A 31 -11.17 35.59 19.30
CA LYS A 31 -12.47 35.32 19.97
C LYS A 31 -13.79 35.71 19.28
N GLN A 32 -14.74 34.76 19.24
CA GLN A 32 -16.05 34.94 19.89
C GLN A 32 -16.69 33.57 20.24
N CYS A 33 -16.98 33.35 21.52
CA CYS A 33 -17.78 32.24 22.04
C CYS A 33 -19.28 32.58 21.94
N ILE A 34 -20.11 31.66 21.42
CA ILE A 34 -21.51 31.49 21.86
C ILE A 34 -21.84 30.00 21.87
N THR A 35 -22.40 29.60 23.01
CA THR A 35 -22.92 28.31 23.48
C THR A 35 -24.12 27.78 22.69
N LYS A 36 -24.24 26.45 22.53
CA LYS A 36 -25.31 25.58 23.10
C LYS A 36 -25.37 24.19 22.42
N THR A 37 -25.12 23.18 23.25
CA THR A 37 -25.82 21.90 23.41
C THR A 37 -26.49 21.22 22.20
N ALA A 38 -25.94 20.08 21.77
CA ALA A 38 -26.69 18.89 21.36
C ALA A 38 -25.74 17.67 21.39
N GLU A 39 -25.99 16.71 22.29
CA GLU A 39 -25.40 15.37 22.22
C GLU A 39 -26.06 14.57 21.08
N PRO A 40 -25.32 13.70 20.36
CA PRO A 40 -25.92 12.60 19.63
C PRO A 40 -25.79 11.28 20.41
N GLU A 41 -26.93 10.61 20.55
CA GLU A 41 -27.11 9.26 21.09
C GLU A 41 -26.27 8.22 20.32
N PHE A 42 -25.56 7.36 21.06
CA PHE A 42 -24.94 6.17 20.50
C PHE A 42 -25.85 4.93 20.64
N ASN A 43 -25.91 4.23 19.50
CA ASN A 43 -26.50 2.95 19.17
C ASN A 43 -26.76 1.93 20.30
N LYS A 44 -27.93 1.30 20.17
CA LYS A 44 -28.32 0.01 20.76
C LYS A 44 -27.52 -1.13 20.13
N ASP A 45 -27.03 -2.04 20.94
CA ASP A 45 -26.79 -3.45 20.58
C ASP A 45 -26.61 -4.34 21.84
N PRO A 46 -26.65 -5.68 21.73
CA PRO A 46 -27.59 -6.51 22.46
C PRO A 46 -27.12 -7.04 23.83
N ASN A 47 -28.15 -7.31 24.63
CA ASN A 47 -28.19 -7.97 25.93
C ASN A 47 -27.18 -9.13 26.11
N PHE A 48 -26.20 -8.94 27.00
CA PHE A 48 -25.47 -10.03 27.67
C PHE A 48 -25.82 -10.01 29.16
N ASN A 49 -26.50 -11.08 29.60
CA ASN A 49 -27.03 -11.24 30.93
C ASN A 49 -26.05 -12.11 31.75
N PHE A 50 -25.33 -11.52 32.72
CA PHE A 50 -24.62 -12.26 33.75
C PHE A 50 -25.36 -12.09 35.08
N GLY A 51 -26.14 -13.11 35.44
CA GLY A 51 -26.92 -13.16 36.67
C GLY A 51 -26.04 -13.13 37.92
N SER A 52 -26.21 -12.07 38.71
CA SER A 52 -25.71 -11.96 40.08
C SER A 52 -26.76 -12.49 41.05
N ASN A 53 -26.39 -13.44 41.89
CA ASN A 53 -27.12 -13.79 43.11
C ASN A 53 -26.29 -13.32 44.32
N ILE A 54 -26.58 -12.13 44.86
CA ILE A 54 -26.23 -11.79 46.26
C ILE A 54 -27.38 -10.96 46.86
N PRO A 55 -27.98 -11.37 48.00
CA PRO A 55 -29.07 -10.63 48.64
C PRO A 55 -28.60 -9.34 49.30
N ALA A 56 -29.38 -8.29 49.09
CA ALA A 56 -29.29 -7.02 49.80
C ALA A 56 -29.76 -7.17 51.25
N ASP A 57 -28.92 -6.82 52.21
CA ASP A 57 -29.35 -6.04 53.38
C ASP A 57 -28.13 -5.39 54.06
N GLY A 58 -28.23 -4.10 54.38
CA GLY A 58 -27.11 -3.34 54.93
C GLY A 58 -27.29 -1.83 54.90
N VAL A 59 -28.46 -1.32 55.33
CA VAL A 59 -28.67 0.11 55.55
C VAL A 59 -28.29 0.46 57.00
N PHE A 60 -27.11 1.05 57.21
CA PHE A 60 -26.80 1.73 58.47
C PHE A 60 -27.35 3.16 58.43
N LYS A 61 -28.36 3.46 59.25
CA LYS A 61 -28.79 4.83 59.58
C LYS A 61 -28.40 5.16 61.02
N ALA A 62 -27.53 6.14 61.19
CA ALA A 62 -27.27 6.81 62.45
C ALA A 62 -28.37 7.86 62.71
N ALA A 63 -29.01 7.81 63.88
CA ALA A 63 -29.90 8.86 64.36
C ALA A 63 -29.62 9.15 65.84
N ASN A 64 -28.91 10.25 66.07
CA ASN A 64 -28.84 10.91 67.37
C ASN A 64 -30.01 11.90 67.47
N GLN A 65 -30.82 11.84 68.53
CA GLN A 65 -31.37 12.98 69.29
C GLN A 65 -32.47 12.52 70.27
N GLY A 66 -32.39 12.98 71.53
CA GLY A 66 -33.55 13.20 72.41
C GLY A 66 -33.66 12.36 73.69
N LEU A 67 -33.10 12.85 74.80
CA LEU A 67 -33.62 12.64 76.18
C LEU A 67 -34.90 13.52 76.32
N PRO A 68 -35.92 13.29 77.21
CA PRO A 68 -35.73 12.76 78.57
C PRO A 68 -36.91 12.07 79.33
N LYS A 69 -36.59 11.72 80.60
CA LYS A 69 -37.43 11.59 81.82
C LYS A 69 -38.03 10.22 82.23
N SER A 70 -37.34 9.65 83.24
CA SER A 70 -37.84 9.10 84.52
C SER A 70 -38.91 7.99 84.55
N ALA A 71 -38.50 6.80 85.01
CA ALA A 71 -39.18 6.08 86.09
C ALA A 71 -38.24 5.08 86.76
N LYS A 72 -38.19 5.12 88.11
CA LYS A 72 -37.51 4.18 89.00
C LYS A 72 -37.90 2.72 88.71
N LYS A 73 -36.92 1.82 88.63
CA LYS A 73 -36.96 0.54 89.38
C LYS A 73 -35.56 -0.11 89.46
N VAL A 74 -35.00 -0.01 90.67
CA VAL A 74 -34.33 -1.06 91.45
C VAL A 74 -33.29 -1.95 90.73
N GLU A 75 -32.03 -1.67 91.08
CA GLU A 75 -30.84 -2.52 90.99
C GLU A 75 -30.99 -3.81 91.86
N PRO A 76 -30.16 -4.87 91.70
CA PRO A 76 -28.75 -4.74 92.10
C PRO A 76 -27.72 -5.38 91.16
N PHE A 77 -26.61 -4.66 91.02
CA PHE A 77 -25.30 -5.17 90.66
C PHE A 77 -24.95 -6.44 91.45
N SER A 78 -24.53 -7.50 90.75
CA SER A 78 -23.69 -8.53 91.35
C SER A 78 -22.24 -8.31 90.94
N LYS A 79 -21.54 -7.51 91.76
CA LYS A 79 -20.07 -7.47 91.80
C LYS A 79 -19.59 -8.85 92.28
N LYS A 80 -19.05 -9.67 91.38
CA LYS A 80 -18.22 -10.83 91.77
C LYS A 80 -16.76 -10.45 91.63
N THR A 81 -16.30 -9.87 92.73
CA THR A 81 -14.99 -9.96 93.35
C THR A 81 -13.98 -10.90 92.70
N ALA A 82 -12.78 -10.34 92.53
CA ALA A 82 -11.56 -11.01 92.11
C ALA A 82 -11.21 -12.19 93.04
N THR A 83 -11.35 -13.41 92.53
CA THR A 83 -10.59 -14.58 93.01
C THR A 83 -9.60 -14.96 91.92
N ARG A 84 -8.47 -14.25 91.87
CA ARG A 84 -7.40 -14.47 90.88
C ARG A 84 -6.51 -15.63 91.34
N GLY A 85 -7.04 -16.86 91.31
CA GLY A 85 -6.26 -18.08 91.55
C GLY A 85 -5.34 -18.42 90.36
N PRO A 86 -4.18 -19.08 90.58
CA PRO A 86 -3.19 -19.39 89.54
C PRO A 86 -3.77 -20.17 88.35
N LEU A 87 -4.68 -21.12 88.60
CA LEU A 87 -5.26 -21.99 87.57
C LEU A 87 -6.10 -21.26 86.51
N ASN A 88 -6.78 -20.17 86.89
CA ASN A 88 -7.58 -19.37 85.96
C ASN A 88 -6.70 -18.43 85.10
N ARG A 89 -5.48 -18.12 85.58
CA ARG A 89 -4.48 -17.35 84.84
C ARG A 89 -3.86 -18.17 83.70
N TYR A 90 -3.51 -19.43 83.97
CA TYR A 90 -2.95 -20.33 82.95
C TYR A 90 -3.93 -20.64 81.82
N LYS A 91 -5.22 -20.83 82.11
CA LYS A 91 -6.25 -21.02 81.07
C LYS A 91 -6.38 -19.80 80.16
N LEU A 92 -6.42 -18.60 80.75
CA LEU A 92 -6.46 -17.34 80.02
C LEU A 92 -5.19 -17.12 79.18
N GLU A 93 -4.02 -17.47 79.72
CA GLU A 93 -2.74 -17.37 79.02
C GLU A 93 -2.65 -18.34 77.83
N ALA A 94 -3.16 -19.56 77.98
CA ALA A 94 -3.26 -20.51 76.88
C ALA A 94 -4.22 -20.03 75.78
N GLU A 95 -5.39 -19.48 76.14
CA GLU A 95 -6.34 -18.90 75.18
C GLU A 95 -5.79 -17.65 74.48
N LEU A 96 -5.03 -16.82 75.21
CA LEU A 96 -4.35 -15.67 74.62
C LEU A 96 -3.31 -16.13 73.59
N LYS A 97 -2.55 -17.17 73.92
CA LYS A 97 -1.55 -17.75 73.02
C LYS A 97 -2.19 -18.35 71.75
N THR A 98 -3.31 -19.05 71.87
CA THR A 98 -4.02 -19.59 70.69
C THR A 98 -4.63 -18.49 69.83
N LYS A 99 -5.22 -17.44 70.44
CA LYS A 99 -5.72 -16.27 69.69
C LYS A 99 -4.60 -15.50 68.99
N ASN A 100 -3.45 -15.34 69.66
CA ASN A 100 -2.29 -14.69 69.08
C ASN A 100 -1.74 -15.51 67.90
N GLN A 101 -1.64 -16.83 68.05
CA GLN A 101 -1.25 -17.72 66.95
C GLN A 101 -2.21 -17.63 65.74
N LEU A 102 -3.52 -17.62 65.99
CA LEU A 102 -4.52 -17.44 64.93
C LEU A 102 -4.36 -16.08 64.22
N LEU A 103 -4.10 -15.01 64.98
CA LEU A 103 -3.87 -13.68 64.43
C LEU A 103 -2.61 -13.63 63.56
N GLU A 104 -1.51 -14.24 63.99
CA GLU A 104 -0.29 -14.34 63.17
C GLU A 104 -0.51 -15.16 61.89
N THR A 105 -1.24 -16.29 61.97
CA THR A 105 -1.60 -17.05 60.77
C THR A 105 -2.49 -16.24 59.82
N ALA A 106 -3.49 -15.51 60.33
CA ALA A 106 -4.36 -14.66 59.51
C ALA A 106 -3.59 -13.49 58.89
N LYS A 107 -2.63 -12.91 59.62
CA LYS A 107 -1.73 -11.86 59.13
C LYS A 107 -0.83 -12.37 58.00
N GLN A 108 -0.23 -13.55 58.14
CA GLN A 108 0.52 -14.21 57.06
C GLN A 108 -0.40 -14.53 55.86
N GLN A 109 -1.60 -15.04 56.16
CA GLN A 109 -2.81 -15.12 55.33
C GLN A 109 -2.92 -13.92 54.37
N LEU A 110 -3.20 -12.77 54.97
CA LEU A 110 -3.45 -11.51 54.29
C LEU A 110 -2.21 -10.99 53.56
N HIS A 111 -1.01 -11.13 54.13
CA HIS A 111 0.22 -10.73 53.45
C HIS A 111 0.45 -11.53 52.17
N SER A 112 0.28 -12.86 52.19
CA SER A 112 0.42 -13.68 50.98
C SER A 112 -0.59 -13.29 49.90
N ARG A 113 -1.85 -13.02 50.28
CA ARG A 113 -2.90 -12.56 49.36
C ARG A 113 -2.61 -11.18 48.80
N LEU A 114 -2.11 -10.25 49.63
CA LEU A 114 -1.75 -8.90 49.22
C LEU A 114 -0.61 -8.93 48.20
N THR A 115 0.46 -9.71 48.46
CA THR A 115 1.58 -9.86 47.52
C THR A 115 1.13 -10.50 46.22
N GLY A 116 0.27 -11.53 46.28
CA GLY A 116 -0.30 -12.17 45.09
C GLY A 116 -1.12 -11.20 44.25
N ALA A 117 -2.01 -10.44 44.88
CA ALA A 117 -2.81 -9.42 44.19
C ALA A 117 -1.97 -8.27 43.62
N GLN A 118 -0.89 -7.87 44.31
CA GLN A 118 0.05 -6.88 43.79
C GLN A 118 0.80 -7.41 42.55
N GLY A 119 1.16 -8.69 42.54
CA GLY A 119 1.77 -9.36 41.38
C GLY A 119 0.83 -9.35 40.17
N THR A 120 -0.41 -9.80 40.34
CA THR A 120 -1.38 -9.80 39.23
C THR A 120 -1.71 -8.40 38.73
N ILE A 121 -1.78 -7.40 39.61
CA ILE A 121 -1.95 -5.99 39.20
C ILE A 121 -0.76 -5.52 38.36
N LYS A 122 0.48 -5.94 38.67
CA LYS A 122 1.66 -5.58 37.90
C LYS A 122 1.62 -6.20 36.49
N GLU A 123 1.31 -7.50 36.42
CA GLU A 123 1.19 -8.23 35.14
C GLU A 123 0.10 -7.61 34.26
N LEU A 124 -1.09 -7.35 34.81
CA LEU A 124 -2.19 -6.72 34.07
C LEU A 124 -1.85 -5.31 33.58
N LYS A 125 -1.04 -4.55 34.31
CA LYS A 125 -0.58 -3.23 33.85
C LYS A 125 0.37 -3.35 32.67
N GLU A 126 1.33 -4.27 32.73
CA GLU A 126 2.28 -4.52 31.64
C GLU A 126 1.55 -5.01 30.38
N GLU A 127 0.55 -5.87 30.54
CA GLU A 127 -0.32 -6.32 29.43
C GLU A 127 -1.14 -5.16 28.87
N ASN A 128 -1.71 -4.30 29.72
CA ASN A 128 -2.47 -3.13 29.27
C ASN A 128 -1.59 -2.16 28.46
N ASP A 129 -0.38 -1.86 28.93
CA ASP A 129 0.57 -1.00 28.21
C ASP A 129 0.95 -1.60 26.85
N SER A 130 1.13 -2.94 26.78
CA SER A 130 1.42 -3.65 25.53
C SER A 130 0.25 -3.58 24.55
N LEU A 131 -0.98 -3.77 25.03
CA LEU A 131 -2.20 -3.64 24.23
C LEU A 131 -2.39 -2.21 23.72
N LEU A 132 -2.09 -1.19 24.52
CA LEU A 132 -2.14 0.20 24.09
C LEU A 132 -1.19 0.49 22.94
N GLN A 133 0.04 -0.04 23.00
CA GLN A 133 0.99 0.08 21.89
C GLN A 133 0.50 -0.62 20.63
N GLU A 134 -0.10 -1.80 20.75
CA GLU A 134 -0.61 -2.54 19.59
C GLU A 134 -1.81 -1.84 18.95
N VAL A 135 -2.70 -1.28 19.76
CA VAL A 135 -3.80 -0.42 19.27
C VAL A 135 -3.25 0.79 18.51
N GLU A 136 -2.18 1.41 18.98
CA GLU A 136 -1.56 2.53 18.26
C GLU A 136 -0.97 2.09 16.90
N LYS A 137 -0.30 0.94 16.83
CA LYS A 137 0.21 0.39 15.57
C LYS A 137 -0.93 0.08 14.59
N LEU A 138 -2.00 -0.56 15.06
CA LEU A 138 -3.17 -0.87 14.24
C LEU A 138 -3.85 0.39 13.72
N LYS A 139 -3.92 1.47 14.52
CA LYS A 139 -4.42 2.77 14.06
C LYS A 139 -3.57 3.37 12.95
N LYS A 140 -2.24 3.35 13.10
CA LYS A 140 -1.31 3.82 12.05
C LYS A 140 -1.43 2.99 10.78
N PHE A 141 -1.60 1.67 10.91
CA PHE A 141 -1.83 0.78 9.79
C PHE A 141 -3.16 1.09 9.09
N GLN A 142 -4.25 1.26 9.85
CA GLN A 142 -5.55 1.66 9.30
C GLN A 142 -5.48 2.99 8.56
N GLU A 143 -4.81 4.00 9.14
CA GLU A 143 -4.60 5.30 8.50
C GLU A 143 -3.83 5.16 7.18
N THR A 144 -2.77 4.34 7.18
CA THR A 144 -2.00 4.04 5.97
C THR A 144 -2.88 3.39 4.89
N CYS A 145 -3.72 2.43 5.25
CA CYS A 145 -4.66 1.81 4.33
C CYS A 145 -5.67 2.82 3.77
N MET A 146 -6.25 3.68 4.60
CA MET A 146 -7.16 4.73 4.15
C MET A 146 -6.49 5.68 3.15
N VAL A 147 -5.27 6.14 3.44
CA VAL A 147 -4.52 7.02 2.53
C VAL A 147 -4.27 6.35 1.17
N ILE A 148 -3.94 5.07 1.14
CA ILE A 148 -3.76 4.32 -0.12
C ILE A 148 -5.07 4.24 -0.89
N LEU A 149 -6.17 3.93 -0.20
CA LEU A 149 -7.49 3.83 -0.84
C LEU A 149 -7.94 5.20 -1.39
N GLU A 150 -7.84 6.27 -0.61
CA GLU A 150 -8.20 7.63 -1.02
C GLU A 150 -7.32 8.13 -2.17
N SER A 151 -6.00 8.00 -2.06
CA SER A 151 -5.07 8.48 -3.09
C SER A 151 -5.26 7.79 -4.45
N ARG A 152 -5.71 6.53 -4.44
CA ARG A 152 -6.00 5.76 -5.65
C ARG A 152 -7.49 5.72 -6.00
N ASN A 153 -8.34 6.44 -5.26
CA ASN A 153 -9.80 6.42 -5.39
C ASN A 153 -10.38 5.00 -5.44
N ILE A 154 -9.82 4.10 -4.61
CA ILE A 154 -10.23 2.71 -4.52
C ILE A 154 -11.39 2.59 -3.52
N ASP A 155 -12.51 2.08 -4.00
CA ASP A 155 -13.59 1.63 -3.11
C ASP A 155 -13.21 0.27 -2.49
N PRO A 156 -13.11 0.18 -1.15
CA PRO A 156 -12.75 -1.07 -0.45
C PRO A 156 -13.73 -2.23 -0.71
N VAL A 157 -14.97 -1.95 -1.11
CA VAL A 157 -15.97 -3.00 -1.42
C VAL A 157 -15.81 -3.53 -2.86
N THR A 158 -15.27 -2.71 -3.76
CA THR A 158 -15.16 -3.01 -5.20
C THR A 158 -13.75 -3.48 -5.59
N GLY A 159 -12.93 -3.88 -4.62
CA GLY A 159 -11.52 -4.27 -4.83
C GLY A 159 -11.32 -5.38 -5.87
N SER A 160 -12.25 -6.34 -5.98
CA SER A 160 -12.16 -7.44 -6.96
C SER A 160 -12.16 -6.95 -8.41
N ASN A 161 -12.92 -5.89 -8.72
CA ASN A 161 -13.00 -5.35 -10.08
C ASN A 161 -11.70 -4.63 -10.49
N ILE A 162 -10.90 -4.16 -9.53
CA ILE A 162 -9.59 -3.56 -9.80
C ILE A 162 -8.59 -4.65 -10.20
N LEU A 163 -8.61 -5.77 -9.49
CA LEU A 163 -7.76 -6.91 -9.80
C LEU A 163 -8.08 -7.46 -11.19
N GLU A 164 -9.37 -7.63 -11.51
CA GLU A 164 -9.81 -8.06 -12.85
C GLU A 164 -9.35 -7.09 -13.95
N LYS A 165 -9.55 -5.78 -13.77
CA LYS A 165 -9.09 -4.76 -14.73
C LYS A 165 -7.57 -4.71 -14.89
N GLU A 166 -6.81 -4.93 -13.81
CA GLU A 166 -5.35 -5.00 -13.87
C GLU A 166 -4.92 -6.24 -14.67
N GLU A 167 -5.57 -7.40 -14.46
CA GLU A 167 -5.31 -8.60 -15.23
C GLU A 167 -5.64 -8.42 -16.72
N GLU A 168 -6.79 -7.82 -17.05
CA GLU A 168 -7.15 -7.45 -18.42
C GLU A 168 -6.12 -6.49 -19.04
N THR A 169 -5.69 -5.49 -18.30
CA THR A 169 -4.68 -4.51 -18.74
C THR A 169 -3.34 -5.21 -18.99
N GLN A 170 -2.93 -6.11 -18.10
CA GLN A 170 -1.72 -6.89 -18.22
C GLN A 170 -1.77 -7.81 -19.45
N GLU A 171 -2.90 -8.47 -19.69
CA GLU A 171 -3.09 -9.32 -20.86
C GLU A 171 -3.06 -8.52 -22.16
N CYS A 172 -3.75 -7.36 -22.19
CA CYS A 172 -3.68 -6.43 -23.30
C CYS A 172 -2.24 -5.95 -23.59
N GLN A 173 -1.47 -5.63 -22.54
CA GLN A 173 -0.07 -5.25 -22.66
C GLN A 173 0.79 -6.37 -23.24
N LYS A 174 0.59 -7.62 -22.79
CA LYS A 174 1.30 -8.80 -23.33
C LYS A 174 0.99 -8.99 -24.82
N GLN A 175 -0.28 -8.92 -25.21
CA GLN A 175 -0.69 -9.05 -26.61
C GLN A 175 -0.12 -7.94 -27.48
N THR A 176 -0.13 -6.70 -26.98
CA THR A 176 0.45 -5.54 -27.67
C THR A 176 1.96 -5.71 -27.87
N THR A 177 2.66 -6.19 -26.84
CA THR A 177 4.10 -6.44 -26.90
C THR A 177 4.41 -7.53 -27.93
N LEU A 178 3.70 -8.65 -27.89
CA LEU A 178 3.86 -9.75 -28.84
C LEU A 178 3.61 -9.31 -30.29
N LEU A 179 2.55 -8.52 -30.53
CA LEU A 179 2.25 -8.00 -31.86
C LEU A 179 3.36 -7.05 -32.36
N THR A 180 3.87 -6.20 -31.46
CA THR A 180 4.96 -5.28 -31.77
C THR A 180 6.24 -6.04 -32.13
N GLU A 181 6.57 -7.09 -31.38
CA GLU A 181 7.71 -7.97 -31.68
C GLU A 181 7.58 -8.65 -33.05
N LYS A 182 6.39 -9.17 -33.37
CA LYS A 182 6.12 -9.76 -34.70
C LYS A 182 6.28 -8.75 -35.82
N LEU A 183 5.74 -7.55 -35.65
CA LEU A 183 5.85 -6.47 -36.64
C LEU A 183 7.32 -6.08 -36.85
N ILE A 184 8.11 -6.00 -35.79
CA ILE A 184 9.55 -5.72 -35.88
C ILE A 184 10.26 -6.80 -36.70
N GLU A 185 9.93 -8.08 -36.48
CA GLU A 185 10.54 -9.18 -37.21
C GLU A 185 10.12 -9.20 -38.69
N GLU A 186 8.85 -8.97 -38.99
CA GLU A 186 8.36 -8.85 -40.37
C GLU A 186 9.03 -7.68 -41.12
N LEU A 187 9.20 -6.52 -40.46
CA LEU A 187 9.91 -5.38 -41.04
C LEU A 187 11.39 -5.67 -41.27
N ARG A 188 12.04 -6.45 -40.39
CA ARG A 188 13.42 -6.88 -40.58
C ARG A 188 13.53 -7.79 -41.81
N LEU A 189 12.66 -8.80 -41.91
CA LEU A 189 12.62 -9.73 -43.05
C LEU A 189 12.33 -9.00 -44.37
N PHE A 190 11.40 -8.05 -44.36
CA PHE A 190 11.09 -7.21 -45.51
C PHE A 190 12.32 -6.41 -45.96
N ASN A 191 13.01 -5.74 -45.03
CA ASN A 191 14.21 -4.97 -45.35
C ASN A 191 15.34 -5.84 -45.91
N GLU A 192 15.56 -7.03 -45.35
CA GLU A 192 16.56 -7.97 -45.85
C GLU A 192 16.22 -8.43 -47.28
N THR A 193 14.95 -8.76 -47.52
CA THR A 193 14.48 -9.19 -48.85
C THR A 193 14.61 -8.07 -49.87
N ALA A 194 14.18 -6.85 -49.52
CA ALA A 194 14.32 -5.68 -50.38
C ALA A 194 15.79 -5.36 -50.71
N ALA A 195 16.72 -5.56 -49.76
CA ALA A 195 18.14 -5.40 -50.01
C ALA A 195 18.67 -6.44 -51.01
N LYS A 196 18.27 -7.71 -50.88
CA LYS A 196 18.62 -8.78 -51.83
C LYS A 196 18.06 -8.51 -53.22
N GLU A 197 16.79 -8.14 -53.33
CA GLU A 197 16.17 -7.82 -54.63
C GLU A 197 16.83 -6.62 -55.30
N LYS A 198 17.21 -5.60 -54.52
CA LYS A 198 17.98 -4.46 -55.02
C LYS A 198 19.32 -4.88 -55.61
N GLU A 199 20.06 -5.77 -54.94
CA GLU A 199 21.34 -6.29 -55.44
C GLU A 199 21.17 -7.07 -56.76
N VAL A 200 20.14 -7.93 -56.82
CA VAL A 200 19.80 -8.68 -58.04
C VAL A 200 19.46 -7.73 -59.20
N LEU A 201 18.66 -6.70 -58.94
CA LEU A 201 18.30 -5.71 -59.94
C LEU A 201 19.50 -4.90 -60.42
N GLN A 202 20.40 -4.49 -59.52
CA GLN A 202 21.65 -3.81 -59.90
C GLN A 202 22.54 -4.70 -60.77
N THR A 203 22.64 -5.98 -60.43
CA THR A 203 23.40 -6.97 -61.23
C THR A 203 22.79 -7.16 -62.62
N ALA A 204 21.46 -7.28 -62.71
CA ALA A 204 20.75 -7.38 -63.98
C ALA A 204 20.94 -6.11 -64.84
N MET A 205 20.86 -4.93 -64.21
CA MET A 205 21.07 -3.66 -64.89
C MET A 205 22.50 -3.52 -65.45
N ALA A 206 23.52 -3.97 -64.71
CA ALA A 206 24.90 -3.98 -65.20
C ALA A 206 25.06 -4.90 -66.43
N LYS A 207 24.45 -6.10 -66.39
CA LYS A 207 24.44 -7.02 -67.54
C LYS A 207 23.72 -6.43 -68.76
N TRP A 208 22.59 -5.78 -68.55
CA TRP A 208 21.84 -5.10 -69.61
C TRP A 208 22.69 -4.05 -70.32
N LYS A 209 23.36 -3.18 -69.54
CA LYS A 209 24.26 -2.15 -70.12
C LYS A 209 25.39 -2.75 -70.94
N SER A 210 26.03 -3.81 -70.45
CA SER A 210 27.07 -4.50 -71.21
C SER A 210 26.55 -5.12 -72.52
N ALA A 211 25.33 -5.67 -72.52
CA ALA A 211 24.70 -6.23 -73.71
C ALA A 211 24.31 -5.14 -74.72
N GLU A 212 23.84 -3.99 -74.24
CA GLU A 212 23.51 -2.82 -75.06
C GLU A 212 24.74 -2.25 -75.75
N GLU A 213 25.87 -2.13 -75.05
CA GLU A 213 27.16 -1.72 -75.63
C GLU A 213 27.64 -2.69 -76.72
N GLU A 214 27.50 -4.01 -76.51
CA GLU A 214 27.89 -5.01 -77.52
C GLU A 214 26.97 -4.96 -78.75
N SER A 215 25.67 -4.75 -78.54
CA SER A 215 24.72 -4.53 -79.62
C SER A 215 25.07 -3.29 -80.44
N HIS A 216 25.45 -2.19 -79.77
CA HIS A 216 25.91 -0.97 -80.43
C HIS A 216 27.17 -1.19 -81.26
N ARG A 217 28.21 -1.84 -80.69
CA ARG A 217 29.43 -2.20 -81.42
C ARG A 217 29.16 -3.09 -82.63
N SER A 218 28.22 -4.02 -82.50
CA SER A 218 27.81 -4.90 -83.61
C SER A 218 27.12 -4.12 -84.73
N LEU A 219 26.29 -3.14 -84.38
CA LEU A 219 25.62 -2.26 -85.34
C LEU A 219 26.62 -1.39 -86.10
N GLU A 220 27.64 -0.84 -85.43
CA GLU A 220 28.72 -0.08 -86.07
C GLU A 220 29.48 -0.92 -87.09
N LYS A 221 29.86 -2.17 -86.72
CA LYS A 221 30.52 -3.11 -87.64
C LYS A 221 29.64 -3.47 -88.84
N HIS A 222 28.34 -3.65 -88.62
CA HIS A 222 27.41 -3.89 -89.72
C HIS A 222 27.35 -2.69 -90.68
N SER A 223 27.33 -1.47 -90.14
CA SER A 223 27.36 -0.24 -90.95
C SER A 223 28.65 -0.10 -91.74
N SER A 224 29.81 -0.44 -91.17
CA SER A 224 31.10 -0.38 -91.88
C SER A 224 31.16 -1.41 -93.01
N PHE A 225 30.75 -2.66 -92.74
CA PHE A 225 30.71 -3.70 -93.77
C PHE A 225 29.74 -3.36 -94.91
N GLN A 226 28.60 -2.75 -94.58
CA GLN A 226 27.66 -2.28 -95.60
C GLN A 226 28.26 -1.16 -96.48
N ALA A 227 29.09 -0.29 -95.91
CA ALA A 227 29.80 0.74 -96.68
C ALA A 227 30.84 0.11 -97.63
N GLU A 228 31.64 -0.86 -97.14
CA GLU A 228 32.61 -1.61 -97.96
C GLU A 228 31.94 -2.35 -99.12
N ILE A 229 30.80 -3.00 -98.88
CA ILE A 229 30.02 -3.64 -99.95
C ILE A 229 29.62 -2.62 -101.01
N LYS A 230 29.05 -1.47 -100.60
CA LYS A 230 28.62 -0.42 -101.54
C LYS A 230 29.79 0.12 -102.37
N GLU A 231 30.95 0.29 -101.76
CA GLU A 231 32.17 0.70 -102.45
C GLU A 231 32.61 -0.36 -103.46
N CYS A 232 32.64 -1.64 -103.08
CA CYS A 232 32.98 -2.73 -103.99
C CYS A 232 31.98 -2.84 -105.16
N THR A 233 30.67 -2.71 -104.90
CA THR A 233 29.64 -2.67 -105.94
C THR A 233 29.87 -1.51 -106.90
N ALA A 234 30.17 -0.30 -106.39
CA ALA A 234 30.44 0.85 -107.24
C ALA A 234 31.67 0.65 -108.13
N ILE A 235 32.75 0.07 -107.61
CA ILE A 235 33.96 -0.27 -108.40
C ILE A 235 33.63 -1.30 -109.47
N LEU A 236 32.83 -2.32 -109.16
CA LEU A 236 32.39 -3.32 -110.13
C LEU A 236 31.54 -2.70 -111.25
N ASP A 237 30.59 -1.83 -110.90
CA ASP A 237 29.76 -1.11 -111.87
C ASP A 237 30.62 -0.22 -112.79
N GLU A 238 31.65 0.44 -112.25
CA GLU A 238 32.60 1.25 -113.03
C GLU A 238 33.46 0.41 -113.97
N LEU A 239 33.96 -0.74 -113.50
CA LEU A 239 34.70 -1.69 -114.35
C LEU A 239 33.82 -2.27 -115.45
N GLU A 240 32.55 -2.56 -115.17
CA GLU A 240 31.59 -3.03 -116.17
C GLU A 240 31.35 -1.96 -117.25
N GLN A 241 31.23 -0.68 -116.87
CA GLN A 241 31.11 0.44 -117.82
C GLN A 241 32.35 0.62 -118.70
N LEU A 242 33.55 0.32 -118.18
CA LEU A 242 34.80 0.40 -118.97
C LEU A 242 34.99 -0.78 -119.94
N LEU A 243 34.32 -1.90 -119.70
CA LEU A 243 34.40 -3.11 -120.52
C LEU A 243 33.27 -3.24 -121.56
N ALA A 244 32.23 -2.41 -121.46
CA ALA A 244 31.12 -2.31 -122.42
C ALA A 244 31.44 -1.37 -123.59
#